data_AF-A0A7Y5UYY9-F1
#
_entry.id   AF-A0A7Y5UYY9-F1
#
_cell.length_a   1.000
_cell.length_b   1.000
_cell.length_c   1.000
_cell.angle_alpha   90.00
_cell.angle_beta   90.00
_cell.angle_gamma   90.00
#
_symmetry.space_group_name_H-M   'P 1'
#
loop_
_entity.id
_entity.type
_entity.pdbx_description
1 polymer ?
#
loop_
_entity_poly.entity_id
_entity_poly.type
_entity_poly.pdbx_seq_one_letter_code
_entity_poly.pdbx_strand_id
1 'polypeptide(L)'
;MSRIVSFGAYTFPNTGYSLINNFGDGVPRTDRLPGLDGGYDAYGDDPAPVEIGRVTWRFRLLAGSPAAMTLLRDQVRRMQSYGRALLTLEVDDGTQRWCYARVHNIQMADTVIAPSTRAQEVVIDWQVSDPRWYSTNADSPQVEACSGAATTFTVVNNGTAAALAKISIDPGTAISASGLTVQRLVDSVAIDEAEYAAALLATDALVIDAQTLTVTKNGSDAYSNDFSANHPAWMRLLPGSNTIKVILGAAETADVTVEWDDCWY
;
A
#
# COMPACT_ATOMS: atom_id res chain seq x y z
N MET A 1 11.59 8.37 18.39
CA MET A 1 12.48 7.48 17.62
C MET A 1 11.65 6.34 17.09
N SER A 2 11.56 6.18 15.77
CA SER A 2 10.78 5.12 15.15
C SER A 2 11.33 3.73 15.51
N ARG A 3 10.44 2.75 15.73
CA ARG A 3 10.81 1.39 16.16
C ARG A 3 9.84 0.34 15.64
N ILE A 4 10.35 -0.85 15.35
CA ILE A 4 9.49 -2.00 15.05
C ILE A 4 8.82 -2.48 16.34
N VAL A 5 7.49 -2.61 16.31
CA VAL A 5 6.66 -3.04 17.44
C VAL A 5 6.39 -4.53 17.38
N SER A 6 6.00 -5.04 16.21
CA SER A 6 5.61 -6.44 16.06
C SER A 6 5.87 -6.99 14.67
N PHE A 7 6.01 -8.31 14.59
CA PHE A 7 5.99 -9.07 13.33
C PHE A 7 5.17 -10.34 13.52
N GLY A 8 3.99 -10.39 12.87
CA GLY A 8 3.01 -11.45 13.11
C GLY A 8 2.64 -11.53 14.60
N ALA A 9 2.84 -12.70 15.21
CA ALA A 9 2.56 -12.90 16.64
C ALA A 9 3.70 -12.48 17.58
N TYR A 10 4.86 -12.08 17.05
CA TYR A 10 6.01 -11.69 17.87
C TYR A 10 5.96 -10.20 18.18
N THR A 11 6.10 -9.84 19.46
CA THR A 11 6.22 -8.45 19.91
C THR A 11 7.68 -8.17 20.28
N PHE A 12 8.25 -7.11 19.71
CA PHE A 12 9.64 -6.77 19.95
C PHE A 12 9.82 -6.07 21.31
N PRO A 13 10.91 -6.35 22.03
CA PRO A 13 11.27 -5.58 23.21
C PRO A 13 11.64 -4.14 22.82
N ASN A 14 11.45 -3.20 23.74
CA ASN A 14 11.84 -1.80 23.55
C ASN A 14 13.35 -1.57 23.72
N THR A 15 14.16 -2.34 22.99
CA THR A 15 15.64 -2.33 23.06
C THR A 15 16.27 -2.15 21.69
N GLY A 16 15.46 -1.81 20.69
CA GLY A 16 15.94 -1.51 19.36
C GLY A 16 16.54 -0.13 19.24
N TYR A 17 17.51 0.00 18.33
CA TYR A 17 18.33 1.21 18.23
C TYR A 17 18.72 1.56 16.79
N SER A 18 18.36 0.74 15.79
CA SER A 18 18.64 1.02 14.39
C SER A 18 17.57 0.41 13.51
N LEU A 19 16.86 1.27 12.78
CA LEU A 19 15.92 0.91 11.72
C LEU A 19 16.42 1.50 10.40
N ILE A 20 16.53 0.65 9.39
CA ILE A 20 16.89 1.05 8.03
C ILE A 20 15.87 0.42 7.09
N ASN A 21 15.40 1.16 6.10
CA ASN A 21 14.61 0.64 4.99
C ASN A 21 15.05 1.29 3.67
N ASN A 22 14.68 0.69 2.54
CA ASN A 22 14.95 1.19 1.19
C ASN A 22 13.66 1.54 0.43
N PHE A 23 12.59 1.92 1.13
CA PHE A 23 11.26 2.00 0.51
C PHE A 23 11.15 3.12 -0.55
N GLY A 24 12.02 4.13 -0.47
CA GLY A 24 12.15 5.18 -1.48
C GLY A 24 13.14 4.90 -2.62
N ASP A 25 13.80 3.73 -2.64
CA ASP A 25 14.80 3.41 -3.66
C ASP A 25 14.11 3.02 -4.97
N GLY A 26 14.36 3.80 -6.02
CA GLY A 26 13.89 3.54 -7.37
C GLY A 26 14.87 2.68 -8.17
N VAL A 27 14.35 1.93 -9.14
CA VAL A 27 15.13 1.13 -10.10
C VAL A 27 15.03 1.76 -11.49
N PRO A 28 15.70 2.91 -11.74
CA PRO A 28 15.69 3.53 -13.06
C PRO A 28 16.39 2.62 -14.08
N ARG A 29 15.87 2.61 -15.31
CA ARG A 29 16.44 1.83 -16.41
C ARG A 29 16.70 2.74 -17.59
N THR A 30 17.98 2.97 -17.86
CA THR A 30 18.43 3.75 -19.02
C THR A 30 19.25 2.86 -19.93
N ASP A 31 18.75 2.65 -21.15
CA ASP A 31 19.41 1.84 -22.18
C ASP A 31 20.16 2.75 -23.17
N ARG A 32 21.36 2.33 -23.63
CA ARG A 32 22.12 3.06 -24.65
C ARG A 32 21.70 2.60 -26.05
N LEU A 33 21.39 3.54 -26.93
CA LEU A 33 21.00 3.24 -28.30
C LEU A 33 22.16 3.50 -29.28
N PRO A 34 22.49 2.56 -30.19
CA PRO A 34 23.53 2.77 -31.19
C PRO A 34 23.24 3.99 -32.08
N GLY A 35 24.22 4.87 -32.23
CA GLY A 35 24.11 6.05 -33.11
C GLY A 35 23.42 7.26 -32.48
N LEU A 36 23.09 7.22 -31.17
CA LEU A 36 22.57 8.36 -30.42
C LEU A 36 23.49 8.68 -29.24
N ASP A 37 23.71 9.98 -29.01
CA ASP A 37 24.33 10.46 -27.78
C ASP A 37 23.26 10.53 -26.67
N GLY A 38 23.56 9.99 -25.49
CA GLY A 38 22.64 9.93 -24.34
C GLY A 38 22.13 8.52 -24.03
N GLY A 39 20.96 8.44 -23.38
CA GLY A 39 20.32 7.19 -23.00
C GLY A 39 18.80 7.28 -23.13
N TYR A 40 18.18 6.16 -23.52
CA TYR A 40 16.73 6.00 -23.59
C TYR A 40 16.21 5.58 -22.21
N ASP A 41 15.36 6.40 -21.61
CA ASP A 41 14.65 6.04 -20.38
C ASP A 41 13.52 5.06 -20.72
N ALA A 42 13.61 3.84 -20.19
CA ALA A 42 12.62 2.81 -20.44
C ALA A 42 11.24 3.13 -19.84
N TYR A 43 11.17 4.08 -18.91
CA TYR A 43 9.94 4.46 -18.20
C TYR A 43 9.36 5.80 -18.66
N GLY A 44 10.03 6.51 -19.57
CA GLY A 44 9.54 7.77 -20.12
C GLY A 44 9.41 8.86 -19.04
N ASP A 45 8.20 9.44 -18.93
CA ASP A 45 7.90 10.50 -17.96
C ASP A 45 7.34 9.96 -16.62
N ASP A 46 7.07 8.65 -16.53
CA ASP A 46 6.54 8.04 -15.32
C ASP A 46 7.65 7.81 -14.28
N PRO A 47 7.32 7.81 -12.96
CA PRO A 47 8.27 7.45 -11.93
C PRO A 47 8.84 6.04 -12.14
N ALA A 48 10.16 5.90 -11.96
CA ALA A 48 10.80 4.60 -11.99
C ALA A 48 10.15 3.64 -10.96
N PRO A 49 10.00 2.34 -11.28
CA PRO A 49 9.50 1.37 -10.33
C PRO A 49 10.35 1.33 -9.06
N VAL A 50 9.70 1.13 -7.92
CA VAL A 50 10.36 0.94 -6.63
C VAL A 50 11.04 -0.43 -6.57
N GLU A 51 12.18 -0.51 -5.89
CA GLU A 51 12.86 -1.79 -5.65
C GLU A 51 12.00 -2.69 -4.74
N ILE A 52 12.24 -4.00 -4.75
CA ILE A 52 11.71 -4.86 -3.70
C ILE A 52 12.23 -4.35 -2.35
N GLY A 53 11.30 -4.05 -1.45
CA GLY A 53 11.59 -3.47 -0.16
C GLY A 53 12.40 -4.40 0.73
N ARG A 54 13.22 -3.77 1.56
CA ARG A 54 14.01 -4.36 2.61
C ARG A 54 13.86 -3.50 3.86
N VAL A 55 13.61 -4.14 4.98
CA VAL A 55 13.65 -3.51 6.30
C VAL A 55 14.71 -4.23 7.12
N THR A 56 15.62 -3.49 7.73
CA THR A 56 16.64 -4.01 8.65
C THR A 56 16.42 -3.41 10.03
N TRP A 57 16.25 -4.28 11.02
CA TRP A 57 16.09 -3.88 12.42
C TRP A 57 17.18 -4.48 13.29
N ARG A 58 17.78 -3.65 14.14
CA ARG A 58 18.76 -4.08 15.15
C ARG A 58 18.22 -3.82 16.55
N PHE A 59 18.23 -4.86 17.38
CA PHE A 59 17.80 -4.79 18.77
C PHE A 59 18.61 -5.73 19.66
N ARG A 60 18.40 -5.62 20.98
CA ARG A 60 19.05 -6.50 21.97
C ARG A 60 18.03 -7.32 22.72
N LEU A 61 18.21 -8.64 22.73
CA LEU A 61 17.53 -9.51 23.68
C LEU A 61 18.18 -9.37 25.05
N LEU A 62 17.36 -9.29 26.10
CA LEU A 62 17.79 -9.21 27.49
C LEU A 62 17.14 -10.34 28.27
N ALA A 63 17.93 -11.12 29.00
CA ALA A 63 17.42 -12.22 29.82
C ALA A 63 18.09 -12.25 31.21
N GLY A 64 17.32 -12.61 32.23
CA GLY A 64 17.83 -12.78 33.59
C GLY A 64 18.59 -14.09 33.82
N SER A 65 18.44 -15.08 32.93
CA SER A 65 19.09 -16.38 33.02
C SER A 65 19.44 -16.95 31.64
N PRO A 66 20.42 -17.87 31.55
CA PRO A 66 20.74 -18.53 30.29
C PRO A 66 19.57 -19.30 29.67
N ALA A 67 18.74 -19.96 30.49
CA ALA A 67 17.57 -20.69 30.02
C ALA A 67 16.52 -19.75 29.39
N ALA A 68 16.29 -18.58 30.00
CA ALA A 68 15.40 -17.57 29.44
C ALA A 68 15.95 -16.99 28.12
N MET A 69 17.27 -16.81 28.01
CA MET A 69 17.90 -16.36 26.76
C MET A 69 17.67 -17.37 25.63
N THR A 70 17.82 -18.67 25.89
CA THR A 70 17.54 -19.72 24.89
C THR A 70 16.10 -19.64 24.39
N LEU A 71 15.13 -19.48 25.29
CA LEU A 71 13.71 -19.34 24.90
C LEU A 71 13.48 -18.10 24.03
N LEU A 72 14.10 -16.96 24.34
CA LEU A 72 14.00 -15.76 23.52
C LEU A 72 14.62 -15.96 22.13
N ARG A 73 15.76 -16.63 22.02
CA ARG A 73 16.39 -16.98 20.73
C ARG A 73 15.48 -17.87 19.90
N ASP A 74 14.88 -18.88 20.51
CA ASP A 74 13.98 -19.81 19.82
C ASP A 74 12.70 -19.09 19.36
N GLN A 75 12.15 -18.19 20.17
CA GLN A 75 11.03 -17.33 19.78
C GLN A 75 11.38 -16.43 18.59
N VAL A 76 12.57 -15.81 18.59
CA VAL A 76 13.03 -14.98 17.47
C VAL A 76 13.24 -15.82 16.22
N ARG A 77 13.89 -16.98 16.32
CA ARG A 77 14.10 -17.90 15.18
C ARG A 77 12.79 -18.41 14.60
N ARG A 78 11.78 -18.65 15.44
CA ARG A 78 10.45 -19.08 15.01
C ARG A 78 9.79 -18.09 14.04
N MET A 79 10.16 -16.80 14.05
CA MET A 79 9.63 -15.84 13.08
C MET A 79 9.92 -16.24 11.62
N GLN A 80 10.98 -17.01 11.34
CA GLN A 80 11.25 -17.56 10.00
C GLN A 80 10.10 -18.42 9.48
N SER A 81 9.31 -19.04 10.36
CA SER A 81 8.17 -19.89 9.97
C SER A 81 6.88 -19.11 9.73
N TYR A 82 6.84 -17.79 9.95
CA TYR A 82 5.60 -17.01 9.83
C TYR A 82 5.20 -16.73 8.37
N GLY A 83 6.12 -16.91 7.42
CA GLY A 83 5.86 -16.57 6.03
C GLY A 83 5.59 -15.08 5.85
N ARG A 84 4.56 -14.73 5.06
CA ARG A 84 4.10 -13.34 4.89
C ARG A 84 3.28 -12.94 6.11
N ALA A 85 3.74 -11.96 6.87
CA ALA A 85 3.04 -11.45 8.04
C ALA A 85 3.12 -9.92 8.12
N LEU A 86 2.27 -9.33 8.96
CA LEU A 86 2.27 -7.90 9.23
C LEU A 86 3.52 -7.53 10.04
N LEU A 87 4.26 -6.55 9.55
CA LEU A 87 5.34 -5.86 10.25
C LEU A 87 4.82 -4.50 10.67
N THR A 88 4.84 -4.20 11.96
CA THR A 88 4.32 -2.94 12.52
C THR A 88 5.46 -2.05 12.98
N LEU A 89 5.42 -0.81 12.53
CA LEU A 89 6.31 0.29 12.90
C LEU A 89 5.54 1.29 13.76
N GLU A 90 6.13 1.71 14.87
CA GLU A 90 5.71 2.93 15.58
C GLU A 90 6.66 4.04 15.17
N VAL A 91 6.12 5.17 14.72
CA VAL A 91 6.89 6.36 14.35
C VAL A 91 7.01 7.33 15.54
N ASP A 92 7.77 8.41 15.36
CA ASP A 92 8.14 9.35 16.44
C ASP A 92 6.96 10.00 17.18
N ASP A 93 5.83 10.17 16.50
CA ASP A 93 4.59 10.73 17.07
C ASP A 93 3.74 9.70 17.81
N GLY A 94 4.20 8.44 17.89
CA GLY A 94 3.49 7.33 18.52
C GLY A 94 2.42 6.68 17.64
N THR A 95 2.18 7.18 16.42
CA THR A 95 1.30 6.52 15.47
C THR A 95 1.94 5.25 14.95
N GLN A 96 1.09 4.29 14.57
CA GLN A 96 1.53 3.03 14.01
C GLN A 96 1.29 3.00 12.50
N ARG A 97 2.21 2.32 11.82
CA ARG A 97 2.12 1.99 10.40
C ARG A 97 2.47 0.53 10.22
N TRP A 98 2.04 -0.06 9.13
CA TRP A 98 2.29 -1.48 8.88
C TRP A 98 2.68 -1.76 7.44
N CYS A 99 3.35 -2.87 7.20
CA CYS A 99 3.53 -3.41 5.85
C CYS A 99 3.50 -4.93 5.90
N TYR A 100 3.26 -5.58 4.76
CA TYR A 100 3.42 -7.02 4.67
C TYR A 100 4.86 -7.38 4.36
N ALA A 101 5.46 -8.17 5.23
CA ALA A 101 6.86 -8.54 5.12
C ALA A 101 7.06 -10.06 5.29
N ARG A 102 8.20 -10.55 4.82
CA ARG A 102 8.71 -11.90 5.09
C ARG A 102 10.10 -11.80 5.67
N VAL A 103 10.41 -12.61 6.68
CA VAL A 103 11.78 -12.70 7.19
C VAL A 103 12.69 -13.23 6.09
N HIS A 104 13.68 -12.44 5.72
CA HIS A 104 14.72 -12.84 4.78
C HIS A 104 15.89 -13.49 5.52
N ASN A 105 16.34 -12.84 6.61
CA ASN A 105 17.48 -13.31 7.39
C ASN A 105 17.36 -12.88 8.86
N ILE A 106 17.86 -13.72 9.77
CA ILE A 106 18.01 -13.40 11.19
C ILE A 106 19.44 -13.72 11.60
N GLN A 107 20.19 -12.69 11.99
CA GLN A 107 21.55 -12.82 12.49
C GLN A 107 21.55 -12.67 14.01
N MET A 108 21.99 -13.74 14.68
CA MET A 108 22.20 -13.78 16.13
C MET A 108 23.51 -14.49 16.41
N ALA A 109 24.62 -13.81 16.15
CA ALA A 109 25.94 -14.38 16.39
C ALA A 109 26.11 -14.64 17.89
N ASP A 110 26.49 -15.86 18.24
CA ASP A 110 26.91 -16.21 19.60
C ASP A 110 28.41 -15.96 19.72
N THR A 111 28.77 -14.82 20.31
CA THR A 111 30.16 -14.57 20.69
C THR A 111 30.43 -15.18 22.06
N VAL A 112 31.36 -16.13 22.13
CA VAL A 112 31.77 -16.81 23.37
C VAL A 112 32.42 -15.86 24.38
N ILE A 113 32.95 -14.72 23.90
CA ILE A 113 33.73 -13.76 24.71
C ILE A 113 32.86 -12.64 25.31
N ALA A 114 31.67 -12.38 24.77
CA ALA A 114 30.74 -11.36 25.27
C ALA A 114 29.69 -12.00 26.20
N PRO A 115 28.98 -11.23 27.06
CA PRO A 115 27.92 -11.75 27.93
C PRO A 115 26.64 -12.14 27.15
N SER A 116 26.77 -13.04 26.18
CA SER A 116 25.72 -13.58 25.30
C SER A 116 24.60 -14.28 26.07
N THR A 117 24.85 -14.63 27.33
CA THR A 117 23.87 -15.22 28.25
C THR A 117 22.91 -14.20 28.87
N ARG A 118 23.27 -12.91 28.91
CA ARG A 118 22.44 -11.83 29.48
C ARG A 118 21.95 -10.83 28.44
N ALA A 119 22.78 -10.52 27.45
CA ALA A 119 22.44 -9.62 26.38
C ALA A 119 22.94 -10.18 25.05
N GLN A 120 22.08 -10.21 24.04
CA GLN A 120 22.45 -10.64 22.69
C GLN A 120 21.92 -9.67 21.65
N GLU A 121 22.79 -9.26 20.74
CA GLU A 121 22.39 -8.47 19.58
C GLU A 121 21.72 -9.36 18.53
N VAL A 122 20.65 -8.83 17.97
CA VAL A 122 19.88 -9.45 16.90
C VAL A 122 19.76 -8.45 15.76
N VAL A 123 20.07 -8.90 14.55
CA VAL A 123 19.79 -8.18 13.31
C VAL A 123 18.80 -8.99 12.52
N ILE A 124 17.68 -8.38 12.12
CA ILE A 124 16.68 -9.02 11.28
C ILE A 124 16.55 -8.22 10.00
N ASP A 125 16.57 -8.93 8.88
CA ASP A 125 16.23 -8.42 7.58
C ASP A 125 14.90 -9.01 7.14
N TRP A 126 13.98 -8.14 6.73
CA TRP A 126 12.77 -8.54 6.03
C TRP A 126 12.83 -8.13 4.58
N GLN A 127 12.16 -8.92 3.74
CA GLN A 127 11.81 -8.57 2.37
C GLN A 127 10.34 -8.15 2.34
N VAL A 128 10.05 -7.08 1.61
CA VAL A 128 8.74 -6.45 1.53
C VAL A 128 8.40 -6.32 0.05
N SER A 129 7.41 -7.08 -0.42
CA SER A 129 7.04 -7.09 -1.85
C SER A 129 6.44 -5.77 -2.31
N ASP A 130 5.84 -5.04 -1.37
CA ASP A 130 5.25 -3.73 -1.60
C ASP A 130 5.87 -2.75 -0.60
N PRO A 131 6.91 -1.99 -1.02
CA PRO A 131 7.77 -1.21 -0.14
C PRO A 131 7.09 0.10 0.30
N ARG A 132 5.96 -0.03 0.99
CA ARG A 132 5.19 1.08 1.54
C ARG A 132 4.73 0.74 2.95
N TRP A 133 4.75 1.74 3.81
CA TRP A 133 4.11 1.72 5.12
C TRP A 133 2.68 2.22 4.97
N TYR A 134 1.72 1.44 5.44
CA TYR A 134 0.29 1.70 5.42
C TYR A 134 -0.20 2.24 6.76
N SER A 135 -1.25 3.06 6.75
CA SER A 135 -1.92 3.51 7.97
C SER A 135 -2.59 2.34 8.70
N THR A 136 -2.61 2.36 10.03
CA THR A 136 -3.38 1.36 10.81
C THR A 136 -4.89 1.62 10.81
N ASN A 137 -5.30 2.84 10.50
CA ASN A 137 -6.70 3.13 10.22
C ASN A 137 -6.99 2.52 8.85
N ALA A 138 -7.84 1.48 8.83
CA ALA A 138 -8.30 0.88 7.59
C ALA A 138 -9.14 1.90 6.83
N ASP A 139 -8.85 2.04 5.53
CA ASP A 139 -9.70 2.69 4.53
C ASP A 139 -10.20 4.06 4.98
N SER A 140 -9.42 5.13 4.76
CA SER A 140 -9.94 6.49 4.87
C SER A 140 -11.07 6.66 3.85
N PRO A 141 -12.35 6.68 4.24
CA PRO A 141 -13.44 6.63 3.29
C PRO A 141 -13.94 8.05 3.03
N GLN A 142 -14.09 8.40 1.75
CA GLN A 142 -14.81 9.60 1.32
C GLN A 142 -16.05 9.16 0.57
N VAL A 143 -17.23 9.47 1.10
CA VAL A 143 -18.52 9.19 0.47
C VAL A 143 -19.07 10.50 -0.11
N GLU A 144 -19.42 10.48 -1.39
CA GLU A 144 -20.02 11.61 -2.08
C GLU A 144 -21.29 11.19 -2.82
N ALA A 145 -22.37 11.93 -2.59
CA ALA A 145 -23.61 11.78 -3.34
C ALA A 145 -23.44 12.43 -4.72
N CYS A 146 -23.27 11.61 -5.75
CA CYS A 146 -23.08 12.05 -7.12
C CYS A 146 -24.42 12.14 -7.85
N SER A 147 -24.60 13.20 -8.63
CA SER A 147 -25.80 13.40 -9.42
C SER A 147 -25.55 14.21 -10.69
N GLY A 148 -26.41 14.01 -11.68
CA GLY A 148 -26.33 14.72 -12.96
C GLY A 148 -25.13 14.28 -13.81
N ALA A 149 -24.80 15.08 -14.83
CA ALA A 149 -23.78 14.69 -15.81
C ALA A 149 -22.36 14.57 -15.23
N ALA A 150 -22.04 15.32 -14.17
CA ALA A 150 -20.76 15.19 -13.47
C ALA A 150 -20.83 15.75 -12.05
N THR A 151 -20.15 15.09 -11.12
CA THR A 151 -19.89 15.57 -9.75
C THR A 151 -18.39 15.57 -9.50
N THR A 152 -17.86 16.61 -8.84
CA THR A 152 -16.43 16.70 -8.48
C THR A 152 -16.27 16.90 -6.99
N PHE A 153 -15.34 16.18 -6.37
CA PHE A 153 -15.01 16.30 -4.95
C PHE A 153 -13.51 16.08 -4.73
N THR A 154 -13.06 16.32 -3.49
CA THR A 154 -11.64 16.20 -3.13
C THR A 154 -11.43 15.03 -2.19
N VAL A 155 -10.41 14.23 -2.49
CA VAL A 155 -9.90 13.15 -1.64
C VAL A 155 -8.49 13.54 -1.19
N VAL A 156 -8.16 13.38 0.09
CA VAL A 156 -6.86 13.79 0.65
C VAL A 156 -6.08 12.57 1.13
N ASN A 157 -5.00 12.23 0.42
CA ASN A 157 -4.01 11.25 0.89
C ASN A 157 -3.04 11.97 1.83
N ASN A 158 -3.09 11.67 3.13
CA ASN A 158 -2.20 12.28 4.14
C ASN A 158 -0.82 11.61 4.17
N GLY A 159 -0.66 10.57 3.38
CA GLY A 159 0.59 9.88 3.12
C GLY A 159 1.63 10.73 2.38
N THR A 160 2.81 10.15 2.24
CA THR A 160 3.91 10.69 1.41
C THR A 160 4.22 9.81 0.20
N ALA A 161 3.58 8.64 0.11
CA ALA A 161 3.59 7.76 -1.04
C ALA A 161 2.22 7.75 -1.72
N ALA A 162 2.18 7.42 -3.00
CA ALA A 162 0.93 7.23 -3.71
C ALA A 162 0.14 6.04 -3.13
N ALA A 163 -1.15 6.25 -2.90
CA ALA A 163 -2.10 5.22 -2.49
C ALA A 163 -2.92 4.74 -3.70
N LEU A 164 -3.49 3.55 -3.61
CA LEU A 164 -4.41 3.01 -4.61
C LEU A 164 -5.83 3.04 -4.05
N ALA A 165 -6.78 3.51 -4.85
CA ALA A 165 -8.16 3.68 -4.42
C ALA A 165 -8.99 2.41 -4.66
N LYS A 166 -9.87 2.11 -3.71
CA LYS A 166 -11.01 1.22 -3.89
C LYS A 166 -12.25 2.08 -4.04
N ILE A 167 -12.97 1.90 -5.13
CA ILE A 167 -14.15 2.68 -5.48
C ILE A 167 -15.36 1.76 -5.36
N SER A 168 -16.27 2.10 -4.45
CA SER A 168 -17.57 1.43 -4.32
C SER A 168 -18.66 2.36 -4.82
N ILE A 169 -19.52 1.87 -5.71
CA ILE A 169 -20.66 2.60 -6.25
C ILE A 169 -21.94 1.89 -5.82
N ASP A 170 -22.79 2.63 -5.09
CA ASP A 170 -24.19 2.28 -4.82
C ASP A 170 -25.09 3.21 -5.67
N PRO A 171 -25.73 2.69 -6.73
CA PRO A 171 -26.58 3.48 -7.59
C PRO A 171 -27.79 4.09 -6.87
N GLY A 172 -28.43 3.37 -5.93
CA GLY A 172 -29.74 3.71 -5.33
C GLY A 172 -30.92 3.83 -6.33
N THR A 173 -30.63 4.04 -7.61
CA THR A 173 -31.50 4.13 -8.78
C THR A 173 -30.78 3.47 -9.96
N ALA A 174 -31.49 3.04 -11.00
CA ALA A 174 -30.82 2.38 -12.12
C ALA A 174 -29.89 3.37 -12.87
N ILE A 175 -28.63 2.98 -13.05
CA ILE A 175 -27.66 3.65 -13.94
C ILE A 175 -27.68 2.93 -15.28
N SER A 176 -27.88 3.68 -16.35
CA SER A 176 -27.86 3.17 -17.72
C SER A 176 -26.45 2.77 -18.15
N ALA A 177 -26.35 1.99 -19.23
CA ALA A 177 -25.07 1.54 -19.80
C ALA A 177 -24.31 2.68 -20.54
N SER A 178 -24.35 3.91 -20.03
CA SER A 178 -23.78 5.11 -20.68
C SER A 178 -22.41 5.52 -20.16
N GLY A 179 -21.70 4.62 -19.48
CA GLY A 179 -20.29 4.82 -19.08
C GLY A 179 -20.17 5.55 -17.76
N LEU A 180 -20.50 4.86 -16.66
CA LEU A 180 -20.13 5.30 -15.31
C LEU A 180 -18.61 5.45 -15.29
N THR A 181 -18.12 6.68 -15.14
CA THR A 181 -16.69 6.96 -15.21
C THR A 181 -16.24 7.69 -13.96
N VAL A 182 -15.14 7.22 -13.37
CA VAL A 182 -14.48 7.89 -12.25
C VAL A 182 -13.08 8.30 -12.72
N GLN A 183 -12.76 9.58 -12.57
CA GLN A 183 -11.52 10.19 -13.02
C GLN A 183 -10.80 10.87 -11.85
N ARG A 184 -9.46 10.81 -11.85
CA ARG A 184 -8.63 11.76 -11.12
C ARG A 184 -8.14 12.85 -12.07
N LEU A 185 -8.37 14.09 -11.68
CA LEU A 185 -7.98 15.27 -12.46
C LEU A 185 -6.69 15.91 -11.94
N VAL A 186 -5.82 16.34 -12.85
CA VAL A 186 -4.71 17.27 -12.60
C VAL A 186 -4.83 18.39 -13.63
N ASP A 187 -4.91 19.64 -13.16
CA ASP A 187 -5.12 20.80 -14.04
C ASP A 187 -6.29 20.62 -15.02
N SER A 188 -7.38 20.01 -14.54
CA SER A 188 -8.59 19.67 -15.31
C SER A 188 -8.43 18.63 -16.42
N VAL A 189 -7.28 17.96 -16.49
CA VAL A 189 -7.03 16.82 -17.38
C VAL A 189 -7.18 15.52 -16.59
N ALA A 190 -7.90 14.55 -17.14
CA ALA A 190 -7.99 13.21 -16.57
C ALA A 190 -6.64 12.49 -16.71
N ILE A 191 -6.01 12.18 -15.59
CA ILE A 191 -4.73 11.47 -15.55
C ILE A 191 -4.94 9.99 -15.25
N ASP A 192 -5.87 9.67 -14.35
CA ASP A 192 -6.36 8.30 -14.13
C ASP A 192 -7.87 8.27 -14.40
N GLU A 193 -8.35 7.21 -15.01
CA GLU A 193 -9.75 6.99 -15.39
C GLU A 193 -10.08 5.51 -15.27
N ALA A 194 -11.21 5.21 -14.63
CA ALA A 194 -11.84 3.90 -14.59
C ALA A 194 -13.29 4.02 -15.06
N GLU A 195 -13.66 3.27 -16.09
CA GLU A 195 -14.99 3.24 -16.68
C GLU A 195 -15.64 1.87 -16.47
N TYR A 196 -16.95 1.89 -16.18
CA TYR A 196 -17.81 0.71 -16.23
C TYR A 196 -19.02 0.97 -17.15
N ALA A 197 -19.01 0.32 -18.32
CA ALA A 197 -19.94 0.55 -19.43
C ALA A 197 -21.19 -0.34 -19.40
N ALA A 198 -21.41 -1.14 -18.34
CA ALA A 198 -22.62 -1.92 -18.16
C ALA A 198 -23.62 -1.23 -17.22
N ALA A 199 -24.91 -1.48 -17.45
CA ALA A 199 -25.97 -0.96 -16.60
C ALA A 199 -25.88 -1.51 -15.16
N LEU A 200 -26.22 -0.66 -14.20
CA LEU A 200 -26.38 -1.03 -12.79
C LEU A 200 -27.84 -0.84 -12.39
N LEU A 201 -28.42 -1.84 -11.75
CA LEU A 201 -29.73 -1.77 -11.13
C LEU A 201 -29.62 -0.99 -9.81
N ALA A 202 -30.75 -0.48 -9.33
CA ALA A 202 -30.83 0.26 -8.06
C ALA A 202 -30.33 -0.54 -6.84
N THR A 203 -30.27 -1.87 -6.94
CA THR A 203 -29.82 -2.76 -5.85
C THR A 203 -28.42 -3.33 -6.09
N ASP A 204 -27.75 -2.96 -7.19
CA ASP A 204 -26.42 -3.45 -7.48
C ASP A 204 -25.38 -2.72 -6.63
N ALA A 205 -24.32 -3.41 -6.23
CA ALA A 205 -23.12 -2.81 -5.66
C ALA A 205 -21.94 -3.12 -6.58
N LEU A 206 -21.35 -2.10 -7.18
CA LEU A 206 -20.14 -2.22 -8.00
C LEU A 206 -18.94 -1.81 -7.16
N VAL A 207 -17.89 -2.64 -7.16
CA VAL A 207 -16.62 -2.33 -6.51
C VAL A 207 -15.50 -2.47 -7.53
N ILE A 208 -14.79 -1.38 -7.77
CA ILE A 208 -13.55 -1.32 -8.55
C ILE A 208 -12.40 -1.14 -7.55
N ASP A 209 -11.64 -2.19 -7.31
CA ASP A 209 -10.56 -2.19 -6.33
C ASP A 209 -9.21 -2.15 -7.03
N ALA A 210 -8.59 -0.96 -7.07
CA ALA A 210 -7.25 -0.80 -7.65
C ALA A 210 -6.14 -1.39 -6.76
N GLN A 211 -6.40 -1.66 -5.48
CA GLN A 211 -5.42 -2.26 -4.55
C GLN A 211 -5.22 -3.75 -4.87
N THR A 212 -6.30 -4.45 -5.21
CA THR A 212 -6.28 -5.88 -5.54
C THR A 212 -6.42 -6.18 -7.03
N LEU A 213 -6.66 -5.15 -7.85
CA LEU A 213 -6.96 -5.24 -9.28
C LEU A 213 -8.14 -6.16 -9.56
N THR A 214 -9.26 -5.92 -8.86
CA THR A 214 -10.50 -6.67 -9.04
C THR A 214 -11.67 -5.73 -9.32
N VAL A 215 -12.63 -6.22 -10.11
CA VAL A 215 -13.90 -5.54 -10.34
C VAL A 215 -15.01 -6.52 -9.99
N THR A 216 -15.87 -6.16 -9.06
CA THR A 216 -16.96 -7.05 -8.63
C THR A 216 -18.31 -6.34 -8.67
N LYS A 217 -19.33 -7.09 -9.08
CA LYS A 217 -20.72 -6.66 -9.05
C LYS A 217 -21.49 -7.61 -8.14
N ASN A 218 -22.05 -7.09 -7.05
CA ASN A 218 -22.71 -7.90 -6.02
C ASN A 218 -21.81 -9.03 -5.47
N GLY A 219 -20.51 -8.74 -5.33
CA GLY A 219 -19.48 -9.69 -4.89
C GLY A 219 -19.12 -10.79 -5.89
N SER A 220 -19.71 -10.78 -7.10
CA SER A 220 -19.30 -11.66 -8.20
C SER A 220 -18.32 -10.95 -9.12
N ASP A 221 -17.41 -11.69 -9.75
CA ASP A 221 -16.46 -11.15 -10.72
C ASP A 221 -17.20 -10.44 -11.86
N ALA A 222 -16.81 -9.19 -12.12
CA ALA A 222 -17.34 -8.32 -13.15
C ALA A 222 -16.21 -7.70 -13.99
N TYR A 223 -14.99 -8.24 -13.89
CA TYR A 223 -13.86 -7.84 -14.72
C TYR A 223 -14.03 -8.39 -16.15
N SER A 224 -14.78 -7.66 -16.97
CA SER A 224 -15.15 -8.02 -18.34
C SER A 224 -14.78 -6.90 -19.33
N ASN A 225 -15.26 -7.02 -20.57
CA ASN A 225 -15.18 -5.94 -21.56
C ASN A 225 -16.01 -4.69 -21.18
N ASP A 226 -16.81 -4.77 -20.12
CA ASP A 226 -17.56 -3.62 -19.59
C ASP A 226 -16.67 -2.71 -18.73
N PHE A 227 -15.50 -3.18 -18.28
CA PHE A 227 -14.55 -2.38 -17.52
C PHE A 227 -13.38 -1.92 -18.39
N SER A 228 -12.98 -0.66 -18.24
CA SER A 228 -11.74 -0.14 -18.84
C SER A 228 -11.04 0.84 -17.90
N ALA A 229 -9.72 0.98 -18.07
CA ALA A 229 -8.94 1.98 -17.36
C ALA A 229 -7.84 2.56 -18.27
N ASN A 230 -7.58 3.86 -18.16
CA ASN A 230 -6.56 4.54 -18.98
C ASN A 230 -5.13 4.40 -18.43
N HIS A 231 -4.99 3.87 -17.21
CA HIS A 231 -3.73 3.73 -16.50
C HIS A 231 -3.63 2.34 -15.84
N PRO A 232 -2.47 1.66 -15.87
CA PRO A 232 -2.34 0.29 -15.35
C PRO A 232 -2.60 0.16 -13.84
N ALA A 233 -2.38 1.23 -13.08
CA ALA A 233 -2.72 1.29 -11.65
C ALA A 233 -4.20 1.63 -11.37
N TRP A 234 -5.01 1.76 -12.42
CA TRP A 234 -6.45 2.11 -12.45
C TRP A 234 -6.81 3.46 -11.81
N MET A 235 -6.52 3.66 -10.53
CA MET A 235 -6.80 4.89 -9.81
C MET A 235 -5.75 5.12 -8.71
N ARG A 236 -4.86 6.10 -8.93
CA ARG A 236 -3.83 6.47 -7.94
C ARG A 236 -4.27 7.72 -7.19
N LEU A 237 -3.95 7.80 -5.91
CA LEU A 237 -4.09 9.01 -5.10
C LEU A 237 -2.70 9.48 -4.70
N LEU A 238 -2.23 10.57 -5.31
CA LEU A 238 -0.95 11.16 -4.98
C LEU A 238 -0.98 11.82 -3.59
N PRO A 239 0.17 11.98 -2.91
CA PRO A 239 0.22 12.73 -1.65
C PRO A 239 -0.46 14.09 -1.74
N GLY A 240 -1.28 14.41 -0.74
CA GLY A 240 -2.07 15.64 -0.69
C GLY A 240 -3.45 15.51 -1.33
N SER A 241 -3.96 16.63 -1.86
CA SER A 241 -5.32 16.74 -2.40
C SER A 241 -5.40 16.19 -3.83
N ASN A 242 -6.35 15.30 -4.06
CA ASN A 242 -6.69 14.71 -5.36
C ASN A 242 -8.11 15.13 -5.71
N THR A 243 -8.29 15.72 -6.90
CA THR A 243 -9.62 16.04 -7.42
C THR A 243 -10.19 14.83 -8.13
N ILE A 244 -11.31 14.32 -7.63
CA ILE A 244 -12.05 13.21 -8.22
C ILE A 244 -13.27 13.75 -8.96
N LYS A 245 -13.53 13.21 -10.14
CA LYS A 245 -14.71 13.52 -10.95
C LYS A 245 -15.44 12.23 -11.27
N VAL A 246 -16.72 12.19 -10.95
CA VAL A 246 -17.64 11.09 -11.30
C VAL A 246 -18.55 11.60 -12.42
N ILE A 247 -18.66 10.83 -13.49
CA ILE A 247 -19.52 11.09 -14.64
C ILE A 247 -20.62 10.04 -14.67
N LEU A 248 -21.86 10.51 -14.75
CA LEU A 248 -23.08 9.71 -14.85
C LEU A 248 -23.93 10.23 -16.01
N GLY A 249 -25.02 9.53 -16.33
CA GLY A 249 -26.08 10.07 -17.16
C GLY A 249 -26.75 11.30 -16.52
N ALA A 250 -27.26 12.21 -17.35
CA ALA A 250 -27.73 13.53 -16.90
C ALA A 250 -28.85 13.53 -15.83
N ALA A 251 -29.57 12.42 -15.65
CA ALA A 251 -30.65 12.27 -14.66
C ALA A 251 -30.38 11.13 -13.66
N GLU A 252 -29.15 10.64 -13.62
CA GLU A 252 -28.74 9.53 -12.76
C GLU A 252 -28.12 10.06 -11.46
N THR A 253 -28.19 9.22 -10.43
CA THR A 253 -27.59 9.46 -9.12
C THR A 253 -26.87 8.22 -8.66
N ALA A 254 -25.84 8.37 -7.83
CA ALA A 254 -25.18 7.27 -7.14
C ALA A 254 -24.41 7.80 -5.92
N ASP A 255 -24.34 7.02 -4.86
CA ASP A 255 -23.38 7.26 -3.78
C ASP A 255 -22.05 6.58 -4.17
N VAL A 256 -21.00 7.39 -4.28
CA VAL A 256 -19.66 6.91 -4.60
C VAL A 256 -18.79 7.01 -3.36
N THR A 257 -18.23 5.88 -2.96
CA THR A 257 -17.30 5.77 -1.84
C THR A 257 -15.91 5.49 -2.38
N VAL A 258 -14.96 6.39 -2.09
CA VAL A 258 -13.54 6.22 -2.38
C VAL A 258 -12.83 5.87 -1.08
N GLU A 259 -12.24 4.70 -1.03
CA GLU A 259 -11.50 4.15 0.11
C GLU A 259 -10.02 4.01 -0.26
N TRP A 260 -9.13 4.40 0.66
CA TRP A 260 -7.69 4.19 0.49
C TRP A 260 -7.00 4.07 1.84
N ASP A 261 -5.85 3.39 1.84
CA ASP A 261 -4.91 3.45 2.95
C ASP A 261 -3.87 4.54 2.68
N ASP A 262 -3.68 5.47 3.63
CA ASP A 262 -2.60 6.43 3.53
C ASP A 262 -1.26 5.68 3.56
N CYS A 263 -0.34 6.06 2.66
CA CYS A 263 0.91 5.34 2.43
C CYS A 263 2.15 6.23 2.66
N TRP A 264 3.24 5.66 3.17
CA TRP A 264 4.54 6.35 3.34
C TRP A 264 5.70 5.49 2.85
N TYR A 265 6.79 6.14 2.44
CA TYR A 265 8.09 5.49 2.22
C TYR A 265 8.85 5.40 3.56
#